data_AF-A0A850CAK1-F1
#
_entry.id   AF-A0A850CAK1-F1
#
_cell.length_a   1.000
_cell.length_b   1.000
_cell.length_c   1.000
_cell.angle_alpha   90.00
_cell.angle_beta   90.00
_cell.angle_gamma   90.00
#
_symmetry.space_group_name_H-M   'P 1'
#
loop_
_entity.id
_entity.type
_entity.pdbx_description
1 polymer ?
#
loop_
_entity_poly.entity_id
_entity_poly.type
_entity_poly.pdbx_seq_one_letter_code
_entity_poly.pdbx_strand_id
1 'polypeptide(L)'
;DMAENDYFDHTSQDGHTPTDRANAQGYEGGVGENIAMGYPDAESVMEGWMNSEGHRANILNCGYDVIGIGAYDRDGTIYWVQMFG
;
A
#
# COMPACT_ATOMS: atom_id res chain seq x y z
N ASP A 1 -8.94 -1.76 -6.96
CA ASP A 1 -8.74 -3.17 -7.32
C ASP A 1 -9.19 -4.07 -6.18
N MET A 2 -8.39 -4.20 -5.11
CA MET A 2 -8.73 -4.96 -3.89
C MET A 2 -10.19 -4.83 -3.44
N ALA A 3 -10.69 -3.60 -3.30
CA ALA A 3 -12.04 -3.31 -2.86
C ALA A 3 -13.17 -3.68 -3.85
N GLU A 4 -12.87 -3.69 -5.15
CA GLU A 4 -13.86 -3.96 -6.20
C GLU A 4 -13.91 -5.45 -6.59
N ASN A 5 -12.81 -6.16 -6.35
CA ASN A 5 -12.64 -7.57 -6.71
C ASN A 5 -12.57 -8.49 -5.47
N ASP A 6 -13.00 -7.99 -4.31
CA ASP A 6 -13.15 -8.73 -3.04
C ASP A 6 -11.90 -9.56 -2.63
N TYR A 7 -10.72 -8.94 -2.72
CA TYR A 7 -9.47 -9.58 -2.29
C TYR A 7 -8.54 -8.59 -1.57
N PHE A 8 -7.56 -9.11 -0.83
CA PHE A 8 -6.59 -8.32 -0.09
C PHE A 8 -5.22 -8.98 -0.15
N ASP A 9 -4.42 -8.60 -1.16
CA ASP A 9 -3.09 -9.13 -1.42
C ASP A 9 -2.25 -8.07 -2.16
N HIS A 10 -0.93 -8.15 -2.00
CA HIS A 10 0.03 -7.30 -2.71
C HIS A 10 0.05 -7.58 -4.22
N THR A 11 -0.22 -8.83 -4.60
CA THR A 11 -0.31 -9.28 -5.98
C THR A 11 -1.77 -9.17 -6.43
N SER A 12 -1.98 -8.40 -7.49
CA SER A 12 -3.29 -8.30 -8.14
C SER A 12 -3.71 -9.63 -8.75
N GLN A 13 -5.02 -9.82 -8.99
CA GLN A 13 -5.56 -11.09 -9.48
C GLN A 13 -5.06 -11.47 -10.88
N ASP A 14 -4.63 -10.48 -11.67
CA ASP A 14 -4.00 -10.69 -12.99
C ASP A 14 -2.48 -10.91 -12.89
N GLY A 15 -1.94 -10.99 -11.67
CA GLY A 15 -0.56 -11.40 -11.37
C GLY A 15 0.44 -10.25 -11.23
N HIS A 16 0.04 -8.99 -11.34
CA HIS A 16 0.97 -7.87 -11.21
C HIS A 16 1.31 -7.59 -9.73
N THR A 17 2.61 -7.54 -9.45
CA THR A 17 3.19 -7.13 -8.17
C THR A 17 3.16 -5.60 -8.01
N PRO A 18 3.44 -5.06 -6.81
CA PRO A 18 3.56 -3.60 -6.63
C PRO A 18 4.61 -2.97 -7.57
N THR A 19 5.72 -3.67 -7.78
CA THR A 19 6.77 -3.25 -8.72
C THR A 19 6.26 -3.21 -10.15
N ASP A 20 5.52 -4.22 -10.60
CA ASP A 20 4.93 -4.22 -11.95
C ASP A 20 3.97 -3.05 -12.15
N ARG A 21 3.13 -2.77 -11.13
CA ARG A 21 2.20 -1.62 -11.16
C ARG A 21 2.94 -0.28 -11.22
N ALA A 22 4.04 -0.12 -10.50
CA ALA A 22 4.86 1.09 -10.53
C ALA A 22 5.61 1.25 -11.87
N ASN A 23 6.21 0.17 -12.37
CA ASN A 23 6.89 0.13 -13.67
C ASN A 23 5.94 0.51 -14.82
N ALA A 24 4.68 0.05 -14.78
CA ALA A 24 3.67 0.39 -15.77
C ALA A 24 3.35 1.90 -15.82
N GLN A 25 3.65 2.64 -14.74
CA GLN A 25 3.54 4.11 -14.69
C GLN A 25 4.87 4.83 -14.96
N GLY A 26 5.93 4.09 -15.32
CA GLY A 26 7.26 4.64 -15.64
C GLY A 26 8.16 4.84 -14.42
N TYR A 27 7.86 4.25 -13.27
CA TYR A 27 8.75 4.27 -12.10
C TYR A 27 9.72 3.08 -12.13
N GLU A 28 11.02 3.34 -12.24
CA GLU A 28 12.05 2.28 -12.39
C GLU A 28 12.89 2.03 -11.12
N GLY A 29 12.52 2.64 -9.98
CA GLY A 29 13.21 2.50 -8.70
C GLY A 29 12.82 1.25 -7.91
N GLY A 30 13.43 1.07 -6.74
CA GLY A 30 12.97 0.06 -5.77
C GLY A 30 11.56 0.39 -5.27
N VAL A 31 10.73 -0.61 -5.02
CA VAL A 31 9.33 -0.40 -4.63
C VAL A 31 9.01 -1.13 -3.33
N GLY A 32 8.40 -0.42 -2.39
CA GLY A 32 7.80 -0.99 -1.17
C GLY A 32 6.30 -0.74 -1.15
N GLU A 33 5.52 -1.66 -0.57
CA GLU A 33 4.08 -1.47 -0.39
C GLU A 33 3.64 -1.83 1.03
N ASN A 34 2.82 -0.98 1.62
CA ASN A 34 1.99 -1.32 2.77
C ASN A 34 0.53 -1.28 2.36
N ILE A 35 -0.25 -2.28 2.77
CA ILE A 35 -1.70 -2.30 2.60
C ILE A 35 -2.38 -2.44 3.96
N ALA A 36 -3.54 -1.82 4.13
CA ALA A 36 -4.39 -2.00 5.31
C ALA A 36 -5.87 -1.85 4.92
N MET A 37 -6.76 -2.42 5.72
CA MET A 37 -8.21 -2.36 5.49
C MET A 37 -8.94 -2.19 6.82
N GLY A 38 -10.00 -1.38 6.84
CA GLY A 38 -10.91 -1.25 7.98
C GLY A 38 -10.47 -0.24 9.05
N TYR A 39 -9.32 0.42 8.87
CA TYR A 39 -8.93 1.55 9.72
C TYR A 39 -9.77 2.79 9.34
N PRO A 40 -10.39 3.48 10.31
CA PRO A 40 -11.34 4.55 10.03
C PRO A 40 -10.69 5.87 9.58
N ASP A 41 -9.39 6.06 9.85
CA ASP A 41 -8.70 7.31 9.57
C ASP A 41 -7.19 7.10 9.36
N ALA A 42 -6.52 8.19 8.92
CA ALA A 42 -5.10 8.19 8.62
C ALA A 42 -4.21 7.97 9.86
N GLU A 43 -4.64 8.42 11.03
CA GLU A 43 -3.86 8.29 12.28
C GLU A 43 -3.82 6.82 12.72
N SER A 44 -4.99 6.18 12.78
CA SER A 44 -5.13 4.78 13.19
C SER A 44 -4.44 3.81 12.22
N VAL A 45 -4.51 4.04 10.90
CA VAL A 45 -3.80 3.18 9.94
C VAL A 45 -2.29 3.35 10.04
N MET A 46 -1.81 4.58 10.27
CA MET A 46 -0.38 4.83 10.44
C MET A 46 0.16 4.18 11.71
N GLU A 47 -0.59 4.25 12.81
CA GLU A 47 -0.26 3.51 14.04
C GLU A 47 -0.21 2.00 13.78
N GLY A 48 -1.20 1.46 13.06
CA GLY A 48 -1.24 0.05 12.66
C GLY A 48 -0.01 -0.39 11.87
N TRP A 49 0.40 0.40 10.86
CA TRP A 49 1.61 0.12 10.10
C TRP A 49 2.88 0.25 10.94
N MET A 50 3.00 1.25 11.81
CA MET A 50 4.17 1.44 12.66
C MET A 50 4.34 0.32 13.71
N ASN A 51 3.25 -0.34 14.11
CA ASN A 51 3.26 -1.46 15.05
C ASN A 51 3.52 -2.83 14.37
N SER A 52 3.58 -2.89 13.03
CA SER A 52 3.95 -4.09 12.27
C SER A 52 5.39 -3.99 11.80
N GLU A 53 6.24 -4.97 12.14
CA GLU A 53 7.67 -4.94 11.80
C GLU A 53 7.93 -4.77 10.29
N GLY A 54 7.21 -5.53 9.45
CA GLY A 54 7.35 -5.44 8.00
C GLY A 54 6.89 -4.10 7.43
N HIS A 55 5.74 -3.60 7.88
CA HIS A 55 5.21 -2.32 7.39
C HIS A 55 6.06 -1.14 7.86
N ARG A 56 6.51 -1.18 9.12
CA ARG A 56 7.42 -0.20 9.69
C ARG A 56 8.76 -0.18 8.97
N ALA A 57 9.28 -1.34 8.56
CA ALA A 57 10.53 -1.42 7.81
C ALA A 57 10.44 -0.67 6.47
N ASN A 58 9.30 -0.76 5.76
CA ASN A 58 9.08 0.03 4.55
C ASN A 58 9.06 1.53 4.85
N ILE A 59 8.32 1.96 5.88
CA ILE A 59 8.19 3.38 6.27
C ILE A 59 9.54 4.01 6.64
N LEU A 60 10.40 3.26 7.33
CA LEU A 60 11.69 3.74 7.84
C LEU A 60 12.84 3.47 6.86
N ASN A 61 12.57 2.94 5.67
CA ASN A 61 13.61 2.65 4.70
C ASN A 61 14.08 3.94 4.02
N CYS A 62 15.25 4.44 4.42
CA CYS A 62 15.90 5.61 3.83
C CYS A 62 16.36 5.42 2.37
N GLY A 63 16.17 4.25 1.77
CA GLY A 63 16.40 4.01 0.34
C GLY A 63 15.23 4.44 -0.55
N TYR A 64 14.08 4.81 0.04
CA TYR A 64 12.96 5.39 -0.68
C TYR A 64 12.98 6.91 -0.51
N ASP A 65 12.79 7.63 -1.62
CA ASP A 65 12.77 9.08 -1.70
C ASP A 65 11.37 9.64 -2.06
N VAL A 66 10.45 8.79 -2.49
CA VAL A 66 9.08 9.16 -2.85
C VAL A 66 8.04 8.25 -2.19
N ILE A 67 6.86 8.82 -1.93
CA ILE A 67 5.71 8.07 -1.42
C ILE A 67 4.43 8.50 -2.14
N GLY A 68 3.63 7.51 -2.53
CA GLY A 68 2.23 7.68 -2.94
C GLY A 68 1.30 7.05 -1.90
N ILE A 69 0.22 7.73 -1.56
CA ILE A 69 -0.77 7.24 -0.59
C ILE A 69 -2.15 7.23 -1.25
N GLY A 70 -2.84 6.10 -1.14
CA GLY A 70 -4.21 5.94 -1.62
C GLY A 70 -5.15 5.49 -0.50
N ALA A 71 -6.36 6.03 -0.51
CA ALA A 71 -7.46 5.59 0.34
C ALA A 71 -8.71 5.43 -0.53
N TYR A 72 -9.42 4.31 -0.38
CA TYR A 72 -10.65 4.02 -1.10
C TYR A 72 -11.71 3.45 -0.16
N ASP A 73 -12.86 4.10 -0.08
CA ASP A 73 -14.00 3.66 0.73
C ASP A 73 -14.93 2.78 -0.11
N ARG A 74 -15.15 1.55 0.35
CA ARG A 74 -16.15 0.62 -0.17
C ARG A 74 -17.15 0.32 0.94
N ASP A 75 -18.34 0.92 0.85
CA ASP A 75 -19.46 0.75 1.78
C ASP A 75 -19.09 0.91 3.27
N GLY A 76 -18.23 1.88 3.60
CA GLY A 76 -17.76 2.18 4.96
C GLY A 76 -16.51 1.41 5.38
N THR A 77 -15.96 0.55 4.52
CA THR A 77 -14.65 -0.07 4.73
C THR A 77 -13.59 0.63 3.88
N ILE A 78 -12.63 1.28 4.54
CA ILE A 78 -11.54 1.98 3.85
C ILE A 78 -10.39 1.01 3.59
N TYR A 79 -9.92 1.00 2.34
CA TYR A 79 -8.72 0.33 1.88
C TYR A 79 -7.60 1.37 1.74
N TRP A 80 -6.47 1.11 2.37
CA TRP A 80 -5.33 2.00 2.46
C TRP A 80 -4.13 1.38 1.77
N VAL A 81 -3.39 2.18 1.02
CA VAL A 81 -2.14 1.78 0.37
C VAL A 81 -1.09 2.87 0.58
N GLN A 82 0.11 2.48 0.99
CA GLN A 82 1.34 3.27 0.81
C GLN A 82 2.21 2.57 -0.22
N MET A 83 2.59 3.30 -1.27
CA MET A 83 3.60 2.91 -2.24
C MET A 83 4.84 3.75 -1.99
N PHE A 84 5.96 3.10 -1.69
CA PHE A 84 7.26 3.74 -1.52
C PHE A 84 8.11 3.49 -2.75
N GLY A 85 8.91 4.50 -3.11
CA GLY A 85 9.81 4.47 -4.24
C GLY A 85 11.16 5.07 -3.88
#